data_AF-A0A7J4PV58-F1
#
_entry.id   AF-A0A7J4PV58-F1
#
_cell.length_a   1.000
_cell.length_b   1.000
_cell.length_c   1.000
_cell.angle_alpha   90.00
_cell.angle_beta   90.00
_cell.angle_gamma   90.00
#
_symmetry.space_group_name_H-M   'P 1'
#
loop_
_entity.id
_entity.type
_entity.pdbx_description
1 polymer ?
#
loop_
_entity_poly.entity_id
_entity_poly.type
_entity_poly.pdbx_seq_one_letter_code
_entity_poly.pdbx_strand_id
1 'polypeptide(L)'
;VIVAYDSSYRREKDIEIPGNAKKGTDVKVGISGPLSFWVGIIVIAALIQLLVIPFTVQFGNPSLNPYLNTFANYVLYMPGVIVIPLIAAVWIGDHVSSSIGNNKKLLVSKGIMNALYSSLIYIVAIFIIYLVMQNMKVGALTSIGIIPFLEYLVVVPLAIEIVVVPIFALLSASRHYA
;
A
#
# COMPACT_ATOMS: atom_id res chain seq x y z
N VAL A 1 48.65 -52.59 -37.18
CA VAL A 1 48.90 -52.51 -35.73
C VAL A 1 47.76 -51.73 -35.10
N ILE A 2 47.21 -52.29 -34.04
CA ILE A 2 45.98 -51.92 -33.32
C ILE A 2 46.32 -50.85 -32.26
N VAL A 3 45.44 -49.84 -32.16
CA VAL A 3 45.01 -49.04 -30.98
C VAL A 3 46.06 -48.30 -30.13
N ALA A 4 45.86 -46.99 -30.02
CA ALA A 4 45.63 -46.31 -28.74
C ALA A 4 44.91 -44.96 -28.99
N TYR A 5 43.57 -45.01 -28.96
CA TYR A 5 42.73 -43.84 -28.72
C TYR A 5 42.89 -43.47 -27.25
N ASP A 6 43.54 -42.35 -26.94
CA ASP A 6 43.59 -41.82 -25.58
C ASP A 6 42.25 -41.14 -25.26
N SER A 7 41.47 -41.84 -24.43
CA SER A 7 40.22 -41.38 -23.83
C SER A 7 40.50 -40.61 -22.56
N SER A 8 40.95 -39.35 -22.65
CA SER A 8 40.99 -38.48 -21.47
C SER A 8 41.08 -36.99 -21.83
N TYR A 9 39.96 -36.39 -22.23
CA TYR A 9 39.46 -35.13 -21.64
C TYR A 9 38.16 -34.71 -22.34
N ARG A 10 37.10 -35.42 -21.97
CA ARG A 10 35.74 -34.93 -22.03
C ARG A 10 35.65 -33.66 -21.17
N ARG A 11 35.67 -32.49 -21.81
CA ARG A 11 34.98 -31.27 -21.39
C ARG A 11 34.50 -30.61 -22.69
N GLU A 12 33.24 -30.80 -23.08
CA GLU A 12 32.20 -29.84 -22.66
C GLU A 12 32.79 -28.44 -22.58
N LYS A 13 33.09 -27.86 -23.74
CA LYS A 13 32.77 -26.44 -23.93
C LYS A 13 31.40 -26.40 -24.54
N ASP A 14 30.45 -26.62 -23.63
CA ASP A 14 29.07 -26.25 -23.81
C ASP A 14 29.01 -24.83 -24.34
N ILE A 15 28.15 -24.70 -25.34
CA ILE A 15 27.54 -23.46 -25.78
C ILE A 15 27.13 -22.68 -24.53
N GLU A 16 27.84 -21.59 -24.21
CA GLU A 16 27.43 -20.67 -23.14
C GLU A 16 26.20 -19.87 -23.59
N ILE A 17 25.03 -20.48 -23.46
CA ILE A 17 23.75 -19.83 -23.20
C ILE A 17 23.05 -20.77 -22.21
N PRO A 18 22.40 -20.35 -21.10
CA PRO A 18 22.19 -19.03 -20.49
C PRO A 18 22.54 -19.02 -18.98
N GLY A 19 22.61 -17.85 -18.33
CA GLY A 19 22.80 -17.90 -16.88
C GLY A 19 23.05 -16.62 -16.11
N ASN A 20 22.60 -15.45 -16.55
CA ASN A 20 22.41 -14.34 -15.60
C ASN A 20 20.96 -14.33 -15.12
N ALA A 21 20.54 -15.46 -14.56
CA ALA A 21 19.55 -15.43 -13.49
C ALA A 21 20.21 -14.60 -12.39
N LYS A 22 19.92 -13.29 -12.38
CA LYS A 22 20.28 -12.41 -11.29
C LYS A 22 19.77 -13.07 -10.01
N LYS A 23 20.74 -13.68 -9.35
CA LYS A 23 20.69 -14.33 -8.05
C LYS A 23 19.81 -13.49 -7.13
N GLY A 24 18.67 -14.07 -6.75
CA GLY A 24 17.72 -13.62 -5.74
C GLY A 24 17.95 -12.22 -5.18
N THR A 25 17.78 -11.19 -6.01
CA THR A 25 17.53 -9.87 -5.45
C THR A 25 16.17 -10.00 -4.81
N ASP A 26 16.16 -10.14 -3.48
CA ASP A 26 14.99 -9.81 -2.69
C ASP A 26 14.54 -8.44 -3.15
N VAL A 27 13.57 -8.43 -4.06
CA VAL A 27 12.97 -7.22 -4.57
C VAL A 27 12.16 -6.67 -3.41
N LYS A 28 12.84 -5.92 -2.54
CA LYS A 28 12.23 -5.13 -1.49
C LYS A 28 11.59 -3.94 -2.19
N VAL A 29 10.37 -4.16 -2.66
CA VAL A 29 9.51 -3.06 -3.06
C VAL A 29 9.30 -2.22 -1.80
N GLY A 30 9.83 -1.01 -1.77
CA GLY A 30 9.69 -0.12 -0.63
C GLY A 30 8.24 0.30 -0.45
N ILE A 31 7.55 -0.28 0.54
CA ILE A 31 6.15 0.06 0.89
C ILE A 31 6.10 1.36 1.71
N SER A 32 7.25 1.86 2.19
CA SER A 32 7.29 2.99 3.12
C SER A 32 6.68 4.27 2.57
N GLY A 33 6.87 4.61 1.29
CA GLY A 33 6.35 5.86 0.71
C GLY A 33 4.81 5.99 0.77
N PRO A 34 4.05 5.08 0.15
CA PRO A 34 2.59 5.07 0.15
C PRO A 34 2.03 5.01 1.55
N LEU A 35 2.65 4.15 2.37
CA LEU A 35 2.23 3.94 3.73
C LEU A 35 2.43 5.20 4.58
N SER A 36 3.58 5.87 4.47
CA SER A 36 3.85 7.13 5.18
C SER A 36 2.93 8.26 4.72
N PHE A 37 2.62 8.35 3.43
CA PHE A 37 1.64 9.31 2.92
C PHE A 37 0.23 9.01 3.48
N TRP A 38 -0.20 7.76 3.41
CA TRP A 38 -1.51 7.31 3.86
C TRP A 38 -1.70 7.51 5.36
N VAL A 39 -0.78 6.98 6.16
CA VAL A 39 -0.78 7.13 7.62
C VAL A 39 -0.62 8.60 8.00
N GLY A 40 0.25 9.35 7.31
CA GLY A 40 0.47 10.77 7.58
C GLY A 40 -0.79 11.60 7.40
N ILE A 41 -1.54 11.41 6.32
CA ILE A 41 -2.80 12.12 6.06
C ILE A 41 -3.84 11.79 7.14
N ILE A 42 -3.96 10.51 7.48
CA ILE A 42 -4.90 10.05 8.52
C ILE A 42 -4.54 10.65 9.89
N VAL A 43 -3.25 10.66 10.25
CA VAL A 43 -2.77 11.25 11.50
C VAL A 43 -3.01 12.76 11.52
N ILE A 44 -2.75 13.48 10.43
CA ILE A 44 -3.02 14.92 10.33
C ILE A 44 -4.51 15.20 10.55
N ALA A 45 -5.40 14.45 9.91
CA ALA A 45 -6.83 14.62 10.08
C ALA A 45 -7.28 14.32 11.53
N ALA A 46 -6.73 13.27 12.15
CA ALA A 46 -6.99 12.97 13.55
C ALA A 46 -6.50 14.10 14.48
N LEU A 47 -5.30 14.65 14.25
CA LEU A 47 -4.78 15.79 15.03
C LEU A 47 -5.64 17.05 14.83
N ILE A 48 -6.13 17.31 13.62
CA ILE A 48 -7.05 18.42 13.37
C ILE A 48 -8.30 18.26 14.23
N GLN A 49 -8.88 17.05 14.25
CA GLN A 49 -10.11 16.79 14.97
C GLN A 49 -9.93 16.77 16.50
N LEU A 50 -8.81 16.23 16.99
CA LEU A 50 -8.54 16.03 18.42
C LEU A 50 -7.90 17.24 19.12
N LEU A 51 -7.09 18.02 18.40
CA LEU A 51 -6.30 19.10 18.99
C LEU A 51 -6.64 20.45 18.38
N VAL A 52 -6.63 20.56 17.05
CA VAL A 52 -6.75 21.86 16.38
C VAL A 52 -8.15 22.44 16.56
N ILE A 53 -9.21 21.68 16.29
CA ILE A 53 -10.60 22.16 16.43
C ILE A 53 -10.92 22.60 17.88
N PRO A 54 -10.64 21.79 18.93
CA PRO A 54 -10.85 22.24 20.30
C PRO A 54 -10.06 23.50 20.64
N PHE A 55 -8.81 23.58 20.17
CA PHE A 55 -7.94 24.73 20.41
C PHE A 55 -8.45 26.00 19.69
N THR A 56 -8.92 25.90 18.45
CA THR A 56 -9.46 27.06 17.70
C THR A 56 -10.81 27.53 18.24
N VAL A 57 -11.62 26.65 18.84
CA VAL A 57 -12.82 27.05 19.60
C VAL A 57 -12.46 27.85 20.85
N GLN A 58 -11.41 27.44 21.57
CA GLN A 58 -11.08 28.02 22.87
C GLN A 58 -10.20 29.27 22.78
N PHE A 59 -9.28 29.33 21.81
CA PHE A 59 -8.23 30.37 21.73
C PHE A 59 -8.04 30.98 20.32
N GLY A 60 -8.76 30.51 19.31
CA GLY A 60 -8.51 30.84 17.91
C GLY A 60 -9.68 31.49 17.17
N ASN A 61 -9.66 31.39 15.83
CA ASN A 61 -10.73 31.87 14.96
C ASN A 61 -11.76 30.76 14.69
N PRO A 62 -12.95 30.80 15.31
CA PRO A 62 -13.95 29.76 15.17
C PRO A 62 -14.54 29.64 13.75
N SER A 63 -14.38 30.67 12.89
CA SER A 63 -14.84 30.64 11.50
C SER A 63 -14.11 29.60 10.63
N LEU A 64 -12.94 29.13 11.06
CA LEU A 64 -12.19 28.08 10.36
C LEU A 64 -12.65 26.66 10.71
N ASN A 65 -13.38 26.50 11.82
CA ASN A 65 -13.80 25.19 12.32
C ASN A 65 -14.64 24.38 11.33
N PRO A 66 -15.61 24.97 10.59
CA PRO A 66 -16.38 24.21 9.60
C PRO A 66 -15.47 23.59 8.53
N TYR A 67 -14.52 24.35 8.00
CA TYR A 67 -13.60 23.88 6.97
C TYR A 67 -12.66 22.78 7.49
N LEU A 68 -12.10 22.96 8.68
CA LEU A 68 -11.23 21.98 9.32
C LEU A 68 -11.99 20.69 9.64
N ASN A 69 -13.24 20.80 10.11
CA ASN A 69 -14.10 19.66 10.40
C ASN A 69 -14.47 18.92 9.11
N THR A 70 -14.86 19.65 8.06
CA THR A 70 -15.13 19.05 6.74
C THR A 70 -13.90 18.33 6.19
N PHE A 71 -12.71 18.93 6.26
CA PHE A 71 -11.48 18.29 5.79
C PHE A 71 -11.14 17.03 6.60
N ALA A 72 -11.10 17.13 7.93
CA ALA A 72 -10.80 16.01 8.80
C ALA A 72 -11.80 14.87 8.57
N ASN A 73 -13.08 15.21 8.40
CA ASN A 73 -14.09 14.21 8.10
C ASN A 73 -13.92 13.62 6.70
N TYR A 74 -13.60 14.42 5.69
CA TYR A 74 -13.39 13.91 4.33
C TYR A 74 -12.25 12.90 4.28
N VAL A 75 -11.21 13.08 5.10
CA VAL A 75 -10.06 12.17 5.20
C VAL A 75 -10.37 10.93 6.03
N LEU A 76 -10.98 11.10 7.21
CA LEU A 76 -11.23 10.01 8.16
C LEU A 76 -12.48 9.19 7.83
N TYR A 77 -13.40 9.72 7.02
CA TYR A 77 -14.62 9.05 6.56
C TYR A 77 -14.66 8.99 5.03
N MET A 78 -15.75 8.44 4.48
CA MET A 78 -15.95 8.52 3.04
C MET A 78 -16.06 9.98 2.59
N PRO A 79 -15.38 10.36 1.49
CA PRO A 79 -14.76 9.50 0.48
C PRO A 79 -13.24 9.25 0.64
N GLY A 80 -12.55 9.83 1.61
CA GLY A 80 -11.10 9.65 1.80
C GLY A 80 -10.69 8.19 2.01
N VAL A 81 -11.57 7.43 2.65
CA VAL A 81 -11.47 5.97 2.86
C VAL A 81 -11.45 5.18 1.55
N ILE A 82 -11.91 5.75 0.44
CA ILE A 82 -11.85 5.13 -0.90
C ILE A 82 -10.70 5.71 -1.71
N VAL A 83 -10.56 7.04 -1.69
CA VAL A 83 -9.57 7.75 -2.52
C VAL A 83 -8.15 7.44 -2.08
N ILE A 84 -7.87 7.39 -0.78
CA ILE A 84 -6.49 7.22 -0.29
C ILE A 84 -5.97 5.79 -0.58
N PRO A 85 -6.73 4.70 -0.33
CA PRO A 85 -6.31 3.36 -0.73
C PRO A 85 -6.10 3.21 -2.24
N LEU A 86 -6.89 3.91 -3.06
CA LEU A 86 -6.67 3.91 -4.52
C LEU A 86 -5.32 4.53 -4.90
N ILE A 87 -4.96 5.67 -4.31
CA ILE A 87 -3.66 6.31 -4.55
C ILE A 87 -2.52 5.39 -4.12
N ALA A 88 -2.65 4.77 -2.93
CA ALA A 88 -1.67 3.80 -2.45
C ALA A 88 -1.56 2.59 -3.40
N ALA A 89 -2.70 2.06 -3.86
CA ALA A 89 -2.74 0.91 -4.75
C ALA A 89 -2.07 1.17 -6.11
N VAL A 90 -2.30 2.35 -6.70
CA VAL A 90 -1.63 2.79 -7.93
C VAL A 90 -0.10 2.82 -7.74
N TRP A 91 0.34 3.43 -6.64
CA TRP A 91 1.77 3.62 -6.38
C TRP A 91 2.47 2.28 -6.11
N ILE A 92 1.86 1.40 -5.31
CA ILE A 92 2.36 0.04 -5.06
C ILE A 92 2.41 -0.74 -6.37
N GLY A 93 1.35 -0.70 -7.19
CA GLY A 93 1.30 -1.38 -8.48
C GLY A 93 2.44 -0.97 -9.41
N ASP A 94 2.69 0.34 -9.53
CA ASP A 94 3.77 0.87 -10.36
C ASP A 94 5.17 0.45 -9.87
N HIS A 95 5.41 0.49 -8.56
CA HIS A 95 6.70 0.06 -7.97
C HIS A 95 6.94 -1.45 -8.06
N VAL A 96 5.89 -2.25 -7.91
CA VAL A 96 5.96 -3.71 -8.11
C VAL A 96 6.33 -4.02 -9.56
N SER A 97 5.75 -3.29 -10.51
CA SER A 97 6.04 -3.43 -11.95
C SER A 97 7.49 -3.09 -12.31
N SER A 98 7.97 -1.94 -11.84
CA SER A 98 9.33 -1.48 -12.14
C SER A 98 10.41 -2.42 -11.62
N SER A 99 10.11 -3.15 -10.55
CA SER A 99 11.12 -3.94 -9.84
C SER A 99 11.19 -5.42 -10.28
N ILE A 100 10.15 -5.96 -10.90
CA ILE A 100 10.01 -7.40 -11.17
C ILE A 100 10.19 -7.78 -12.64
N GLY A 101 10.06 -6.84 -13.58
CA GLY A 101 10.15 -7.19 -14.99
C GLY A 101 8.83 -7.73 -15.56
N ASN A 102 8.93 -8.47 -16.67
CA ASN A 102 7.78 -8.95 -17.43
C ASN A 102 7.13 -10.23 -16.87
N ASN A 103 7.48 -10.66 -15.65
CA ASN A 103 6.96 -11.89 -15.04
C ASN A 103 5.59 -11.66 -14.38
N LYS A 104 4.51 -11.85 -15.14
CA LYS A 104 3.12 -11.63 -14.71
C LYS A 104 2.75 -12.35 -13.41
N LYS A 105 3.19 -13.61 -13.23
CA LYS A 105 2.88 -14.38 -12.01
C LYS A 105 3.55 -13.80 -10.77
N LEU A 106 4.82 -13.39 -10.91
CA LEU A 106 5.57 -12.78 -9.81
C LEU A 106 5.04 -11.38 -9.47
N LEU A 107 4.63 -10.61 -10.48
CA LEU A 107 3.99 -9.29 -10.31
C LEU A 107 2.73 -9.36 -9.47
N VAL A 108 1.82 -10.28 -9.81
CA VAL A 108 0.57 -10.46 -9.06
C VAL A 108 0.86 -10.91 -7.62
N SER A 109 1.72 -11.91 -7.44
CA SER A 109 2.03 -12.44 -6.10
C SER A 109 2.68 -11.39 -5.19
N LYS A 110 3.66 -10.63 -5.71
CA LYS A 110 4.32 -9.56 -4.93
C LYS A 110 3.41 -8.35 -4.73
N GLY A 111 2.58 -8.02 -5.71
CA GLY A 111 1.54 -7.00 -5.58
C GLY A 111 0.57 -7.29 -4.44
N ILE A 112 0.02 -8.51 -4.40
CA ILE A 112 -0.87 -8.94 -3.32
C ILE A 112 -0.16 -8.94 -1.97
N MET A 113 1.08 -9.44 -1.88
CA MET A 113 1.84 -9.40 -0.62
C MET A 113 2.01 -7.96 -0.11
N ASN A 114 2.39 -7.02 -0.97
CA ASN A 114 2.57 -5.62 -0.58
C ASN A 114 1.24 -4.96 -0.19
N ALA A 115 0.16 -5.25 -0.90
CA ALA A 115 -1.18 -4.82 -0.53
C ALA A 115 -1.55 -5.34 0.87
N LEU A 116 -1.33 -6.61 1.16
CA LEU A 116 -1.60 -7.19 2.48
C LEU A 116 -0.78 -6.53 3.60
N TYR A 117 0.51 -6.28 3.37
CA TYR A 117 1.35 -5.58 4.35
C TYR A 117 0.89 -4.14 4.58
N SER A 118 0.55 -3.41 3.51
CA SER A 118 0.01 -2.04 3.57
C SER A 118 -1.30 -2.00 4.36
N SER A 119 -2.26 -2.83 3.96
CA SER A 119 -3.56 -3.02 4.59
C SER A 119 -3.47 -3.34 6.08
N LEU A 120 -2.56 -4.21 6.50
CA LEU A 120 -2.42 -4.59 7.91
C LEU A 120 -1.99 -3.39 8.77
N ILE A 121 -1.03 -2.60 8.29
CA ILE A 121 -0.58 -1.41 9.01
C ILE A 121 -1.70 -0.35 9.04
N TYR A 122 -2.43 -0.18 7.94
CA TYR A 122 -3.59 0.69 7.91
C TYR A 122 -4.67 0.27 8.91
N ILE A 123 -5.01 -1.01 9.00
CA ILE A 123 -5.99 -1.53 9.96
C ILE A 123 -5.58 -1.15 11.38
N VAL A 124 -4.31 -1.33 11.73
CA VAL A 124 -3.80 -0.98 13.06
C VAL A 124 -3.95 0.53 13.30
N ALA A 125 -3.56 1.36 12.33
CA ALA A 125 -3.66 2.82 12.45
C ALA A 125 -5.11 3.32 12.62
N ILE A 126 -6.02 2.86 11.75
CA ILE A 126 -7.42 3.30 11.78
C ILE A 126 -8.14 2.78 13.02
N PHE A 127 -7.79 1.58 13.51
CA PHE A 127 -8.32 1.03 14.75
C PHE A 127 -7.88 1.84 15.98
N ILE A 128 -6.61 2.22 16.07
CA ILE A 128 -6.13 3.11 17.14
C ILE A 128 -6.89 4.43 17.13
N ILE A 129 -7.07 5.04 15.95
CA ILE A 129 -7.78 6.32 15.82
C ILE A 129 -9.24 6.18 16.23
N TYR A 130 -9.91 5.11 15.80
CA TYR A 130 -11.27 4.79 16.23
C TYR A 130 -11.38 4.70 17.75
N LEU A 131 -10.49 3.94 18.40
CA LEU A 131 -10.49 3.82 19.85
C LEU A 131 -10.27 5.17 20.54
N VAL A 132 -9.29 5.96 20.10
CA VAL A 132 -9.01 7.27 20.70
C VAL A 132 -10.22 8.19 20.55
N MET A 133 -10.76 8.32 19.35
CA MET A 133 -11.89 9.22 19.07
C MET A 133 -13.17 8.80 19.79
N GLN A 134 -13.43 7.50 19.90
CA GLN A 134 -14.59 6.99 20.62
C GLN A 134 -14.46 7.20 22.14
N ASN A 135 -13.27 7.01 22.72
CA ASN A 135 -13.03 7.31 24.14
C ASN A 135 -13.13 8.81 24.45
N MET A 136 -12.63 9.66 23.56
CA MET A 136 -12.68 11.12 23.73
C MET A 136 -14.05 11.72 23.38
N LYS A 137 -14.95 10.95 22.76
CA LYS A 137 -16.24 11.42 22.23
C LYS A 137 -16.07 12.60 21.25
N VAL A 138 -15.08 12.51 20.36
CA VAL A 138 -14.78 13.56 19.37
C VAL A 138 -14.96 13.05 17.94
N GLY A 139 -15.58 13.88 17.09
CA GLY A 139 -15.75 13.61 15.65
C GLY A 139 -16.86 12.61 15.32
N ALA A 140 -17.06 12.33 14.04
CA ALA A 140 -18.15 11.48 13.57
C ALA A 140 -17.98 9.97 13.89
N LEU A 141 -16.75 9.49 14.18
CA LEU A 141 -16.45 8.11 14.60
C LEU A 141 -17.17 7.72 15.90
N THR A 142 -17.58 8.70 16.70
CA THR A 142 -18.35 8.48 17.94
C THR A 142 -19.76 7.95 17.71
N SER A 143 -20.33 8.23 16.54
CA SER A 143 -21.66 7.81 16.12
C SER A 143 -21.66 6.53 15.29
N ILE A 144 -20.46 6.08 14.88
CA ILE A 144 -20.28 4.88 14.07
C ILE A 144 -20.13 3.69 15.01
N GLY A 145 -21.05 2.74 14.90
CA GLY A 145 -20.94 1.45 15.60
C GLY A 145 -19.79 0.60 15.06
N ILE A 146 -19.40 -0.43 15.81
CA ILE A 146 -18.29 -1.31 15.43
C ILE A 146 -18.51 -2.01 14.07
N ILE A 147 -19.76 -2.37 13.74
CA ILE A 147 -20.11 -3.04 12.48
C ILE A 147 -19.88 -2.13 11.27
N PRO A 148 -20.49 -0.92 11.17
CA PRO A 148 -20.23 -0.02 10.05
C PRO A 148 -18.77 0.46 10.02
N PHE A 149 -18.07 0.52 11.16
CA PHE A 149 -16.63 0.74 11.17
C PHE A 149 -15.89 -0.37 10.41
N LEU A 150 -16.12 -1.64 10.74
CA LEU A 150 -15.47 -2.76 10.07
C LEU A 150 -15.80 -2.81 8.57
N GLU A 151 -17.07 -2.60 8.21
CA GLU A 151 -17.51 -2.66 6.82
C GLU A 151 -16.88 -1.56 5.97
N TYR A 152 -17.03 -0.31 6.38
CA TYR A 152 -16.68 0.83 5.54
C TYR A 152 -15.24 1.30 5.71
N LEU A 153 -14.67 1.22 6.92
CA LEU A 153 -13.34 1.75 7.23
C LEU A 153 -12.24 0.69 7.17
N VAL A 154 -12.59 -0.60 7.14
CA VAL A 154 -11.64 -1.70 7.06
C VAL A 154 -11.83 -2.52 5.79
N VAL A 155 -12.99 -3.16 5.59
CA VAL A 155 -13.21 -4.11 4.50
C VAL A 155 -13.11 -3.44 3.13
N VAL A 156 -13.77 -2.29 2.94
CA VAL A 156 -13.75 -1.58 1.64
C VAL A 156 -12.34 -1.15 1.23
N PRO A 157 -11.54 -0.45 2.05
CA PRO A 157 -10.13 -0.14 1.75
C PRO A 157 -9.28 -1.36 1.39
N LEU A 158 -9.43 -2.46 2.14
CA LEU A 158 -8.70 -3.70 1.90
C LEU A 158 -9.05 -4.31 0.55
N ALA A 159 -10.35 -4.38 0.24
CA ALA A 159 -10.83 -4.91 -1.02
C ALA A 159 -10.29 -4.09 -2.20
N ILE A 160 -10.24 -2.77 -2.05
CA ILE A 160 -9.63 -1.87 -3.04
C ILE A 160 -8.15 -2.24 -3.23
N GLU A 161 -7.34 -2.29 -2.18
CA GLU A 161 -5.90 -2.59 -2.33
C GLU A 161 -5.66 -3.97 -2.97
N ILE A 162 -6.34 -5.01 -2.50
CA ILE A 162 -6.14 -6.39 -2.98
C ILE A 162 -6.50 -6.54 -4.46
N VAL A 163 -7.56 -5.86 -4.93
CA VAL A 163 -8.02 -5.95 -6.32
C VAL A 163 -7.24 -5.01 -7.23
N VAL A 164 -6.99 -3.78 -6.79
CA VAL A 164 -6.48 -2.69 -7.62
C VAL A 164 -4.97 -2.77 -7.80
N VAL A 165 -4.21 -3.19 -6.78
CA VAL A 165 -2.74 -3.32 -6.88
C VAL A 165 -2.32 -4.29 -7.99
N PRO A 166 -2.85 -5.52 -8.11
CA PRO A 166 -2.49 -6.42 -9.19
C PRO A 166 -2.82 -5.86 -10.57
N ILE A 167 -3.96 -5.16 -10.71
CA ILE A 167 -4.39 -4.55 -11.96
C ILE A 167 -3.37 -3.48 -12.39
N PHE A 168 -3.01 -2.56 -11.50
CA PHE A 168 -2.03 -1.52 -11.81
C PHE A 168 -0.62 -2.08 -12.04
N ALA A 169 -0.22 -3.13 -11.32
CA ALA A 169 1.06 -3.80 -11.56
C ALA A 169 1.12 -4.40 -12.98
N LEU A 170 0.04 -5.04 -13.43
CA LEU A 170 -0.05 -5.59 -14.78
C LEU A 170 -0.11 -4.50 -15.86
N LEU A 171 -0.91 -3.45 -15.66
CA LEU A 171 -1.02 -2.33 -16.59
C LEU A 171 0.31 -1.58 -16.72
N SER A 172 0.97 -1.29 -15.60
CA SER A 172 2.28 -0.63 -15.62
C SER A 172 3.34 -1.50 -16.30
N ALA A 173 3.29 -2.83 -16.12
CA ALA A 173 4.20 -3.74 -16.82
C ALA A 173 3.96 -3.71 -18.33
N SER A 174 2.70 -3.73 -18.77
CA SER A 174 2.38 -3.64 -20.20
C SER A 174 2.87 -2.35 -20.84
N ARG A 175 2.92 -1.24 -20.10
CA ARG A 175 3.43 0.05 -20.59
C ARG A 175 4.96 0.09 -20.67
N HIS A 176 5.66 -0.53 -19.71
CA HIS A 176 7.12 -0.49 -19.66
C HIS A 176 7.81 -1.51 -20.58
N TYR A 177 7.10 -2.57 -20.98
CA TYR A 177 7.66 -3.66 -21.80
C TYR A 177 6.96 -3.83 -23.16
N ALA A 178 6.15 -2.86 -23.59
CA ALA A 178 5.67 -2.71 -24.98
C ALA A 178 6.63 -1.83 -25.77
#